data_AF-A0AAJ0SDJ9-F1
#
_entry.id   AF-A0AAJ0SDJ9-F1
#
_cell.length_a   1.000
_cell.length_b   1.000
_cell.length_c   1.000
_cell.angle_alpha   90.00
_cell.angle_beta   90.00
_cell.angle_gamma   90.00
#
_symmetry.space_group_name_H-M   'P 1'
#
loop_
_entity.id
_entity.type
_entity.pdbx_description
1 polymer ?
#
loop_
_entity_poly.entity_id
_entity_poly.type
_entity_poly.pdbx_seq_one_letter_code
_entity_poly.pdbx_strand_id
1 'polypeptide(L)'
;MNNNTLDKYKKAIRNKYEIEKEGEYFDYLYSPSRGKLRDFCWLIFENGVTQDDLNVFRNLFSIDFDHTKKKKFKEQKDKFRPIETFLKGETDPTNIDAINLAAIMVDFQPRPFKNFNKMCRMEDAKQMENSYQAQAVVEVEKKFRKVASFVENEKSAEYSRKGSIFSNFTTLFSKKGDQKRYPEKRIRFSSG
;
A
#
# COMPACT_ATOMS: atom_id res chain seq x y z
N MET A 1 21.11 7.33 -0.50
CA MET A 1 19.71 7.08 -0.12
C MET A 1 18.89 7.10 -1.41
N ASN A 2 18.00 6.13 -1.64
CA ASN A 2 17.22 6.07 -2.86
C ASN A 2 16.18 7.19 -2.84
N ASN A 3 16.50 8.35 -3.43
CA ASN A 3 15.60 9.52 -3.52
C ASN A 3 14.20 9.12 -4.02
N ASN A 4 14.15 8.10 -4.89
CA ASN A 4 12.92 7.51 -5.43
C ASN A 4 11.93 7.00 -4.35
N THR A 5 12.38 6.40 -3.24
CA THR A 5 11.44 5.84 -2.25
C THR A 5 10.71 6.94 -1.47
N LEU A 6 11.39 8.06 -1.16
CA LEU A 6 10.74 9.20 -0.51
C LEU A 6 9.74 9.86 -1.46
N ASP A 7 10.11 10.04 -2.72
CA ASP A 7 9.21 10.63 -3.73
C ASP A 7 7.96 9.76 -3.95
N LYS A 8 8.13 8.42 -3.99
CA LYS A 8 7.02 7.46 -4.01
C LYS A 8 6.10 7.64 -2.79
N TYR A 9 6.67 7.78 -1.59
CA TYR A 9 5.90 7.99 -0.37
C TYR A 9 5.09 9.29 -0.44
N LYS A 10 5.73 10.40 -0.82
CA LYS A 10 5.05 11.70 -0.98
C LYS A 10 3.92 11.63 -2.00
N LYS A 11 4.16 11.00 -3.16
CA LYS A 11 3.15 10.82 -4.20
C LYS A 11 1.98 9.96 -3.72
N ALA A 12 2.25 8.89 -2.98
CA ALA A 12 1.21 8.03 -2.42
C ALA A 12 0.32 8.78 -1.41
N ILE A 13 0.91 9.62 -0.56
CA ILE A 13 0.16 10.48 0.37
C ILE A 13 -0.72 11.48 -0.39
N ARG A 14 -0.19 12.15 -1.42
CA ARG A 14 -0.99 13.08 -2.23
C ARG A 14 -2.16 12.37 -2.92
N ASN A 15 -1.93 11.19 -3.49
CA ASN A 15 -3.01 10.41 -4.10
C ASN A 15 -4.09 10.04 -3.07
N LYS A 16 -3.70 9.67 -1.85
CA LYS A 16 -4.64 9.39 -0.76
C LYS A 16 -5.39 10.65 -0.32
N TYR A 17 -4.72 11.79 -0.24
CA TYR A 17 -5.33 13.08 0.06
C TYR A 17 -6.43 13.45 -0.94
N GLU A 18 -6.20 13.27 -2.25
CA GLU A 18 -7.19 13.58 -3.28
C GLU A 18 -8.50 12.79 -3.10
N ILE A 19 -8.44 11.61 -2.50
CA ILE A 19 -9.60 10.78 -2.18
C ILE A 19 -10.24 11.26 -0.86
N GLU A 20 -9.43 11.45 0.18
CA GLU A 20 -9.93 11.79 1.52
C GLU A 20 -10.42 13.23 1.66
N LYS A 21 -9.99 14.16 0.79
CA LYS A 21 -10.47 15.54 0.82
C LYS A 21 -11.98 15.66 0.55
N GLU A 22 -12.56 14.65 -0.09
CA GLU A 22 -14.00 14.52 -0.37
C GLU A 22 -14.71 13.56 0.61
N GLY A 23 -13.98 13.06 1.61
CA GLY A 23 -14.43 12.07 2.58
C GLY A 23 -15.00 12.67 3.88
N GLU A 24 -14.88 11.91 4.96
CA GLU A 24 -15.45 12.22 6.28
C GLU A 24 -14.97 13.58 6.84
N TYR A 25 -13.71 13.92 6.61
CA TYR A 25 -13.09 15.15 7.14
C TYR A 25 -13.03 16.29 6.11
N PHE A 26 -14.00 16.33 5.18
CA PHE A 26 -14.13 17.35 4.12
C PHE A 26 -13.93 18.77 4.64
N ASP A 27 -14.55 19.13 5.77
CA ASP A 27 -14.49 20.48 6.34
C ASP A 27 -13.07 20.97 6.62
N TYR A 28 -12.16 20.04 6.93
CA TYR A 28 -10.75 20.30 7.21
C TYR A 28 -9.87 20.15 5.97
N LEU A 29 -10.15 19.14 5.12
CA LEU A 29 -9.27 18.72 4.03
C LEU A 29 -9.60 19.32 2.67
N TYR A 30 -10.85 19.72 2.38
CA TYR A 30 -11.20 20.29 1.07
C TYR A 30 -10.50 21.63 0.79
N SER A 31 -10.43 22.48 1.81
CA SER A 31 -9.68 23.74 1.78
C SER A 31 -8.85 23.86 3.05
N PRO A 32 -7.68 23.20 3.09
CA PRO A 32 -6.87 23.14 4.28
C PRO A 32 -6.24 24.51 4.53
N SER A 33 -6.34 24.95 5.77
CA SER A 33 -5.63 26.12 6.29
C SER A 33 -4.82 25.70 7.51
N ARG A 34 -3.79 26.46 7.88
CA ARG A 34 -2.98 26.16 9.08
C ARG A 34 -3.82 25.98 10.34
N GLY A 35 -4.89 26.76 10.48
CA GLY A 35 -5.82 26.65 11.61
C GLY A 35 -6.62 25.36 11.56
N LYS A 36 -7.23 25.06 10.40
CA LYS A 36 -8.00 23.83 10.19
C LYS A 36 -7.14 22.57 10.38
N LEU A 37 -5.94 22.56 9.81
CA LEU A 37 -5.01 21.44 9.95
C LEU A 37 -4.57 21.23 11.41
N ARG A 38 -4.35 22.32 12.15
CA ARG A 38 -4.05 22.23 13.58
C ARG A 38 -5.21 21.61 14.36
N ASP A 39 -6.42 22.11 14.13
CA ASP A 39 -7.61 21.64 14.86
C ASP A 39 -7.92 20.18 14.48
N PHE A 40 -7.73 19.82 13.22
CA PHE A 40 -7.85 18.45 12.73
C PHE A 40 -6.80 17.51 13.31
N CYS A 41 -5.54 17.96 13.42
CA CYS A 41 -4.48 17.20 14.09
C CYS A 41 -4.85 16.88 15.54
N TRP A 42 -5.48 17.83 16.24
CA TRP A 42 -5.98 17.60 17.60
C TRP A 42 -7.13 16.59 17.63
N LEU A 43 -8.06 16.66 16.67
CA LEU A 43 -9.15 15.69 16.54
C LEU A 43 -8.64 14.27 16.31
N ILE A 44 -7.65 14.10 15.42
CA ILE A 44 -7.03 12.79 15.17
C ILE A 44 -6.41 12.23 16.45
N PHE A 45 -5.70 13.08 17.21
CA PHE A 45 -5.12 12.69 18.49
C PHE A 45 -6.20 12.21 19.49
N GLU A 46 -7.34 12.91 19.57
CA GLU A 46 -8.45 12.53 20.46
C GLU A 46 -9.13 11.22 20.03
N ASN A 47 -9.19 10.93 18.72
CA ASN A 47 -9.79 9.71 18.17
C ASN A 47 -8.92 8.45 18.35
N GLY A 48 -7.71 8.59 18.89
CA GLY A 48 -6.79 7.50 19.14
C GLY A 48 -5.72 7.38 18.06
N VAL A 49 -4.47 7.44 18.49
CA VAL A 49 -3.29 7.43 17.63
C VAL A 49 -2.34 6.33 18.04
N THR A 50 -1.60 5.78 17.07
CA THR A 50 -0.61 4.75 17.37
C THR A 50 0.62 5.34 18.06
N GLN A 51 1.42 4.49 18.71
CA GLN A 51 2.67 4.95 19.33
C GLN A 51 3.64 5.56 18.30
N ASP A 52 3.62 5.05 17.06
CA ASP A 52 4.43 5.60 15.98
C ASP A 52 3.95 7.01 15.58
N ASP A 53 2.63 7.24 15.55
CA ASP A 53 2.05 8.56 15.29
C ASP A 53 2.40 9.56 16.40
N LEU A 54 2.38 9.12 17.67
CA LEU A 54 2.83 9.93 18.82
C LEU A 54 4.28 10.39 18.69
N ASN A 55 5.16 9.51 18.19
CA ASN A 55 6.55 9.86 17.94
C ASN A 55 6.68 10.93 16.84
N VAL A 56 5.87 10.86 15.78
CA VAL A 56 5.84 11.87 14.72
C VAL A 56 5.41 13.24 15.26
N PHE A 57 4.35 13.28 16.09
CA PHE A 57 3.93 14.53 16.72
C PHE A 57 5.04 15.12 17.59
N ARG A 58 5.66 14.28 18.44
CA ARG A 58 6.76 14.72 19.31
C ARG A 58 7.95 15.27 18.52
N ASN A 59 8.32 14.63 17.40
CA ASN A 59 9.43 15.09 16.57
C ASN A 59 9.14 16.45 15.92
N LEU A 60 7.94 16.61 15.32
CA LEU A 60 7.61 17.84 14.60
C LEU A 60 7.41 19.05 15.52
N PHE A 61 6.71 18.85 16.63
CA PHE A 61 6.35 19.93 17.56
C PHE A 61 7.34 20.12 18.69
N SER A 62 8.24 19.14 18.92
CA SER A 62 9.18 19.12 20.06
C SER A 62 8.49 19.27 21.42
N ILE A 63 7.22 18.87 21.50
CA ILE A 63 6.37 18.95 22.68
C ILE A 63 5.67 17.60 22.82
N ASP A 64 5.56 17.10 24.05
CA ASP A 64 4.73 15.91 24.29
C ASP A 64 3.27 16.27 24.09
N PHE A 65 2.59 15.47 23.27
CA PHE A 65 1.17 15.59 23.05
C PHE A 65 0.44 15.08 24.31
N ASP A 66 0.02 16.04 25.13
CA ASP A 66 -0.74 15.82 26.35
C ASP A 66 -1.91 16.82 26.37
N HIS A 67 -3.07 16.38 26.86
CA HIS A 67 -4.26 17.21 27.05
C HIS A 67 -3.95 18.44 27.93
N THR A 68 -3.00 18.35 28.85
CA THR A 68 -2.57 19.49 29.69
C THR A 68 -1.82 20.58 28.90
N LYS A 69 -1.20 20.21 27.77
CA LYS A 69 -0.34 21.09 26.96
C LYS A 69 -1.06 21.68 25.74
N LYS A 70 -2.40 21.57 25.65
CA LYS A 70 -3.22 22.08 24.54
C LYS A 70 -2.93 23.55 24.19
N LYS A 71 -2.64 24.40 25.20
CA LYS A 71 -2.28 25.81 24.97
C LYS A 71 -0.97 25.95 24.18
N LYS A 72 0.08 25.20 24.54
CA LYS A 72 1.37 25.20 23.83
C LYS A 72 1.23 24.68 22.40
N PHE A 73 0.35 23.70 22.20
CA PHE A 73 0.04 23.20 20.85
C PHE A 73 -0.63 24.27 19.97
N LYS A 74 -1.53 25.09 20.53
CA LYS A 74 -2.18 26.19 19.78
C LYS A 74 -1.19 27.18 19.16
N GLU A 75 -0.03 27.36 19.78
CA GLU A 75 1.06 28.24 19.34
C GLU A 75 1.85 27.66 18.16
N GLN A 76 1.78 26.35 17.90
CA GLN A 76 2.54 25.67 16.84
C GLN A 76 1.94 25.81 15.43
N LYS A 77 1.15 26.85 15.17
CA LYS A 77 0.45 27.06 13.88
C LYS A 77 1.41 27.09 12.68
N ASP A 78 2.62 27.60 12.85
CA ASP A 78 3.59 27.74 11.77
C ASP A 78 4.16 26.40 11.28
N LYS A 79 4.15 25.37 12.14
CA LYS A 79 4.60 24.02 11.80
C LYS A 79 3.66 23.34 10.78
N PHE A 80 2.44 23.83 10.63
CA PHE A 80 1.47 23.33 9.65
C PHE A 80 1.62 23.94 8.25
N ARG A 81 2.39 25.03 8.08
CA ARG A 81 2.64 25.63 6.77
C ARG A 81 3.22 24.65 5.74
N PRO A 82 4.27 23.86 6.03
CA PRO A 82 4.80 22.88 5.07
C PRO A 82 3.79 21.78 4.73
N ILE A 83 2.88 21.44 5.65
CA ILE A 83 1.86 20.41 5.44
C ILE A 83 0.74 20.94 4.55
N GLU A 84 0.27 22.15 4.84
CA GLU A 84 -0.74 22.85 4.03
C GLU A 84 -0.33 22.93 2.57
N THR A 85 0.86 23.49 2.32
CA THR A 85 1.38 23.69 0.97
C THR A 85 1.72 22.37 0.27
N PHE A 86 2.07 21.33 1.03
CA PHE A 86 2.30 19.99 0.50
C PHE A 86 1.01 19.32 0.02
N LEU A 87 -0.07 19.38 0.84
CA LEU A 87 -1.37 18.81 0.50
C LEU A 87 -2.02 19.54 -0.68
N LYS A 88 -1.85 20.87 -0.76
CA LYS A 88 -2.28 21.67 -1.92
C LYS A 88 -1.44 21.42 -3.19
N GLY A 89 -0.34 20.69 -3.09
CA GLY A 89 0.58 20.44 -4.21
C GLY A 89 1.44 21.65 -4.61
N GLU A 90 1.44 22.73 -3.81
CA GLU A 90 2.20 23.96 -4.08
C GLU A 90 3.70 23.78 -3.84
N THR A 91 4.07 23.03 -2.80
CA THR A 91 5.48 22.80 -2.44
C THR A 91 5.77 21.34 -2.18
N ASP A 92 7.06 21.00 -2.28
CA ASP A 92 7.56 19.70 -1.87
C ASP A 92 8.47 19.84 -0.64
N PRO A 93 7.97 19.57 0.59
CA PRO A 93 8.74 19.75 1.80
C PRO A 93 9.88 18.74 1.86
N THR A 94 11.03 19.19 2.39
CA THR A 94 12.18 18.32 2.71
C THR A 94 12.08 17.72 4.12
N ASN A 95 11.25 18.33 4.98
CA ASN A 95 11.05 17.87 6.35
C ASN A 95 10.22 16.57 6.38
N ILE A 96 10.88 15.47 6.72
CA ILE A 96 10.28 14.13 6.82
C ILE A 96 9.17 14.09 7.88
N ASP A 97 9.31 14.79 9.01
CA ASP A 97 8.30 14.80 10.06
C ASP A 97 7.02 15.50 9.59
N ALA A 98 7.14 16.56 8.78
CA ALA A 98 5.97 17.21 8.17
C ALA A 98 5.27 16.27 7.17
N ILE A 99 6.04 15.51 6.37
CA ILE A 99 5.48 14.51 5.44
C ILE A 99 4.79 13.38 6.22
N ASN A 100 5.40 12.90 7.30
CA ASN A 100 4.80 11.88 8.15
C ASN A 100 3.51 12.39 8.81
N LEU A 101 3.47 13.65 9.24
CA LEU A 101 2.24 14.23 9.76
C LEU A 101 1.15 14.33 8.67
N ALA A 102 1.51 14.69 7.44
CA ALA A 102 0.58 14.64 6.32
C ALA A 102 0.02 13.22 6.09
N ALA A 103 0.85 12.18 6.23
CA ALA A 103 0.41 10.78 6.13
C ALA A 103 -0.59 10.40 7.22
N ILE A 104 -0.42 10.90 8.45
CA ILE A 104 -1.37 10.72 9.56
C ILE A 104 -2.71 11.38 9.22
N MET A 105 -2.67 12.63 8.71
CA MET A 105 -3.88 13.40 8.41
C MET A 105 -4.78 12.76 7.35
N VAL A 106 -4.21 11.99 6.43
CA VAL A 106 -4.97 11.33 5.35
C VAL A 106 -5.14 9.83 5.57
N ASP A 107 -4.83 9.37 6.79
CA ASP A 107 -4.82 7.96 7.18
C ASP A 107 -4.07 7.06 6.17
N PHE A 108 -2.92 7.51 5.68
CA PHE A 108 -2.09 6.72 4.77
C PHE A 108 -1.31 5.65 5.53
N GLN A 109 -1.37 4.40 5.05
CA GLN A 109 -0.56 3.28 5.55
C GLN A 109 0.27 2.68 4.41
N PRO A 110 1.52 2.25 4.66
CA PRO A 110 2.21 2.22 5.95
C PRO A 110 2.84 3.57 6.32
N ARG A 111 2.61 4.03 7.56
CA ARG A 111 3.26 5.20 8.17
C ARG A 111 4.01 4.81 9.46
N PRO A 112 5.05 5.56 9.88
CA PRO A 112 5.72 6.66 9.18
C PRO A 112 6.67 6.18 8.07
N PHE A 113 7.41 7.08 7.42
CA PHE A 113 8.29 6.77 6.27
C PHE A 113 9.26 5.61 6.52
N LYS A 114 9.74 5.43 7.76
CA LYS A 114 10.58 4.29 8.14
C LYS A 114 9.90 2.94 7.86
N ASN A 115 8.61 2.83 8.15
CA ASN A 115 7.80 1.62 7.93
C ASN A 115 7.54 1.44 6.42
N PHE A 116 7.22 2.51 5.71
CA PHE A 116 7.08 2.50 4.25
C PHE A 116 8.35 2.03 3.55
N ASN A 117 9.50 2.59 3.91
CA ASN A 117 10.79 2.21 3.34
C ASN A 117 11.13 0.74 3.61
N LYS A 118 10.81 0.23 4.83
CA LYS A 118 10.97 -1.20 5.14
C LYS A 118 10.09 -2.07 4.25
N MET A 119 8.82 -1.68 4.05
CA MET A 119 7.89 -2.39 3.17
C MET A 119 8.39 -2.43 1.72
N CYS A 120 8.83 -1.29 1.17
CA CYS A 120 9.37 -1.25 -0.19
C CYS A 120 10.58 -2.17 -0.35
N ARG A 121 11.52 -2.16 0.59
CA ARG A 121 12.71 -3.03 0.54
C ARG A 121 12.36 -4.53 0.62
N MET A 122 11.32 -4.88 1.39
CA MET A 122 10.83 -6.26 1.46
C MET A 122 10.13 -6.68 0.17
N GLU A 123 9.34 -5.78 -0.44
CA GLU A 123 8.69 -6.04 -1.72
C GLU A 123 9.73 -6.24 -2.84
N ASP A 124 10.73 -5.35 -2.91
CA ASP A 124 11.84 -5.47 -3.87
C ASP A 124 12.57 -6.82 -3.72
N ALA A 125 12.81 -7.27 -2.48
CA ALA A 125 13.44 -8.55 -2.19
C ALA A 125 12.58 -9.75 -2.65
N LYS A 126 11.26 -9.71 -2.42
CA LYS A 126 10.32 -10.75 -2.88
C LYS A 126 10.23 -10.80 -4.40
N GLN A 127 10.19 -9.65 -5.07
CA GLN A 127 10.17 -9.58 -6.53
C GLN A 127 11.45 -10.18 -7.13
N MET A 128 12.60 -9.92 -6.49
CA MET A 128 13.86 -10.53 -6.88
C MET A 128 13.83 -12.05 -6.71
N GLU A 129 13.35 -12.56 -5.57
CA GLU A 129 13.23 -14.00 -5.30
C GLU A 129 12.27 -14.70 -6.27
N ASN A 130 11.12 -14.09 -6.57
CA ASN A 130 10.18 -14.58 -7.58
C ASN A 130 10.80 -14.61 -8.99
N SER A 131 11.63 -13.62 -9.33
CA SER A 131 12.33 -13.59 -10.62
C SER A 131 13.36 -14.73 -10.75
N TYR A 132 14.08 -15.07 -9.68
CA TYR A 132 15.01 -16.21 -9.67
C TYR A 132 14.27 -17.54 -9.73
N GLN A 133 13.15 -17.69 -9.02
CA GLN A 133 12.29 -18.88 -9.10
C GLN A 133 11.73 -19.06 -10.52
N ALA A 134 11.24 -17.98 -11.15
CA ALA A 134 10.75 -18.02 -12.52
C ALA A 134 11.85 -18.37 -13.53
N GLN A 135 13.06 -17.81 -13.37
CA GLN A 135 14.21 -18.13 -14.23
C GLN A 135 14.64 -19.60 -14.07
N ALA A 136 14.65 -20.12 -12.84
CA ALA A 136 14.99 -21.52 -12.57
C ALA A 136 13.96 -22.48 -13.19
N VAL A 137 12.65 -22.19 -13.09
CA VAL A 137 11.60 -23.00 -13.73
C VAL A 137 11.73 -22.99 -15.25
N VAL A 138 12.00 -21.83 -15.86
CA VAL A 138 12.21 -21.72 -17.32
C VAL A 138 13.46 -22.47 -17.78
N GLU A 139 14.54 -22.47 -16.99
CA GLU A 139 15.76 -23.22 -17.31
C GLU A 139 15.52 -24.74 -17.20
N VAL A 140 14.76 -25.19 -16.21
CA VAL A 140 14.34 -26.59 -16.05
C VAL A 140 13.44 -27.03 -17.21
N GLU A 141 12.43 -26.23 -17.59
CA GLU A 141 11.57 -26.53 -18.74
C GLU A 141 12.34 -26.64 -20.06
N LYS A 142 13.31 -25.73 -20.29
CA LYS A 142 14.18 -25.81 -21.47
C LYS A 142 15.04 -27.08 -21.48
N LYS A 143 15.55 -27.51 -20.30
CA LYS A 143 16.28 -28.78 -20.17
C LYS A 143 15.38 -29.99 -20.43
N PHE A 144 14.16 -30.01 -19.88
CA PHE A 144 13.19 -31.09 -20.13
C PHE A 144 12.79 -31.18 -21.62
N ARG A 145 12.54 -30.05 -22.28
CA ARG A 145 12.18 -30.03 -23.72
C ARG A 145 13.34 -30.48 -24.61
N LYS A 146 14.58 -30.15 -24.24
CA LYS A 146 15.78 -30.64 -24.93
C LYS A 146 15.95 -32.15 -24.75
N VAL A 147 15.73 -32.68 -23.54
CA VAL A 147 15.77 -34.13 -23.28
C VAL A 147 14.69 -34.89 -24.04
N ALA A 148 13.46 -34.37 -24.12
CA ALA A 148 12.38 -34.98 -24.90
C ALA A 148 12.72 -35.08 -26.40
N SER A 149 13.39 -34.06 -26.98
CA SER A 149 13.84 -34.11 -28.38
C SER A 149 14.98 -35.09 -28.65
N PHE A 150 15.72 -35.55 -27.64
CA PHE A 150 16.74 -36.59 -27.79
C PHE A 150 16.16 -38.00 -27.71
N VAL A 151 14.99 -38.19 -27.07
CA VAL A 151 14.36 -39.51 -26.90
C VAL A 151 13.63 -39.97 -28.19
N GLU A 152 13.31 -39.07 -29.11
CA GLU A 152 12.67 -39.44 -30.39
C GLU A 152 13.64 -40.00 -31.46
N ASN A 153 14.96 -40.01 -31.20
CA ASN A 153 15.95 -40.51 -32.18
C ASN A 153 16.50 -41.91 -31.89
N GLU A 154 16.01 -42.61 -30.86
CA GLU A 154 16.32 -44.03 -30.65
C GLU A 154 15.04 -44.82 -30.39
N LYS A 155 14.38 -45.27 -31.46
CA LYS A 155 13.80 -46.63 -31.65
C LYS A 155 12.76 -46.65 -32.77
N SER A 156 13.24 -46.80 -34.00
CA SER A 156 12.52 -47.59 -35.01
C SER A 156 13.05 -49.02 -34.98
N ALA A 157 12.55 -49.82 -34.04
CA ALA A 157 12.47 -51.27 -34.16
C ALA A 157 11.39 -51.80 -33.21
N GLU A 158 10.32 -52.23 -33.83
CA GLU A 158 9.11 -52.92 -33.38
C GLU A 158 9.32 -53.95 -32.24
N TYR A 159 8.40 -54.03 -31.27
CA TYR A 159 7.72 -55.26 -30.80
C TYR A 159 6.81 -55.01 -29.57
N SER A 160 5.50 -55.18 -29.78
CA SER A 160 4.45 -55.79 -28.94
C SER A 160 4.32 -55.53 -27.41
N ARG A 161 3.13 -55.02 -27.04
CA ARG A 161 2.33 -55.20 -25.79
C ARG A 161 3.00 -55.01 -24.41
N LYS A 162 2.71 -53.89 -23.73
CA LYS A 162 2.05 -53.78 -22.39
C LYS A 162 2.20 -52.37 -21.80
N GLY A 163 1.14 -51.90 -21.14
CA GLY A 163 1.28 -51.05 -19.94
C GLY A 163 1.14 -49.53 -20.14
N SER A 164 -0.08 -49.04 -19.93
CA SER A 164 -0.46 -47.67 -19.57
C SER A 164 0.49 -46.98 -18.57
N ILE A 165 0.86 -45.71 -18.82
CA ILE A 165 1.18 -44.73 -17.75
C ILE A 165 0.58 -43.33 -17.99
N PHE A 166 0.25 -42.91 -19.21
CA PHE A 166 -0.31 -41.56 -19.43
C PHE A 166 -1.84 -41.53 -19.29
N SER A 167 -2.29 -41.60 -18.04
CA SER A 167 -3.60 -41.09 -17.67
C SER A 167 -3.43 -40.00 -16.61
N ASN A 168 -4.08 -38.86 -16.87
CA ASN A 168 -4.46 -37.81 -15.93
C ASN A 168 -3.54 -36.57 -15.86
N PHE A 169 -3.75 -35.61 -16.77
CA PHE A 169 -3.79 -34.18 -16.37
C PHE A 169 -4.70 -33.30 -17.25
N THR A 170 -5.61 -33.88 -18.03
CA THR A 170 -6.59 -33.14 -18.86
C THR A 170 -7.86 -32.73 -18.12
N THR A 171 -7.96 -32.95 -16.81
CA THR A 171 -9.13 -32.56 -16.01
C THR A 171 -8.81 -31.44 -15.01
N LEU A 172 -8.43 -30.27 -15.50
CA LEU A 172 -8.46 -29.04 -14.69
C LEU A 172 -8.97 -27.79 -15.43
N PHE A 173 -9.22 -27.89 -16.74
CA PHE A 173 -9.91 -26.84 -17.50
C PHE A 173 -11.30 -27.29 -17.94
N SER A 174 -12.20 -27.50 -16.98
CA SER A 174 -13.63 -27.44 -17.26
C SER A 174 -14.45 -27.22 -15.99
N LYS A 175 -14.70 -25.96 -15.64
CA LYS A 175 -16.06 -25.47 -15.30
C LYS A 175 -16.06 -23.99 -14.91
N LYS A 176 -16.90 -23.25 -15.66
CA LYS A 176 -17.79 -22.16 -15.25
C LYS A 176 -17.16 -20.83 -14.84
N GLY A 177 -17.41 -19.84 -15.70
CA GLY A 177 -17.63 -18.48 -15.23
C GLY A 177 -18.86 -18.43 -14.33
N ASP A 178 -18.81 -17.53 -13.35
CA ASP A 178 -19.99 -16.88 -12.77
C ASP A 178 -19.55 -15.52 -12.23
N GLN A 179 -20.20 -14.48 -12.75
CA GLN A 179 -20.12 -13.10 -12.28
C GLN A 179 -20.62 -13.01 -10.84
N LYS A 180 -19.77 -12.58 -9.90
CA LYS A 180 -20.26 -12.12 -8.59
C LYS A 180 -20.82 -10.71 -8.72
N ARG A 181 -22.15 -10.62 -8.82
CA ARG A 181 -22.92 -9.42 -8.45
C ARG A 181 -22.83 -9.21 -6.94
N TYR A 182 -22.63 -7.97 -6.52
CA TYR A 182 -22.77 -7.54 -5.12
C TYR A 182 -24.25 -7.54 -4.71
N PRO A 183 -24.61 -7.88 -3.45
CA PRO A 183 -25.98 -7.83 -2.99
C PRO A 183 -26.44 -6.39 -2.68
N GLU A 184 -27.49 -5.93 -3.36
CA GLU A 184 -28.27 -4.75 -2.99
C GLU A 184 -29.05 -5.02 -1.69
N LYS A 185 -28.80 -4.20 -0.66
CA LYS A 185 -29.60 -4.18 0.57
C LYS A 185 -30.94 -3.50 0.28
N ARG A 186 -32.02 -4.28 0.21
CA ARG A 186 -33.39 -3.80 0.12
C ARG A 186 -33.89 -3.40 1.52
N ILE A 187 -33.94 -2.11 1.82
CA ILE A 187 -34.57 -1.56 3.03
C ILE A 187 -36.10 -1.64 2.83
N ARG A 188 -36.81 -2.34 3.71
CA ARG A 188 -38.28 -2.28 3.80
C ARG A 188 -38.64 -1.25 4.86
N PHE A 189 -39.44 -0.26 4.49
CA PHE A 189 -40.17 0.57 5.44
C PHE A 189 -41.45 -0.19 5.83
N SER A 190 -41.63 -0.47 7.13
CA SER A 190 -42.94 -0.85 7.68
C SER A 190 -43.67 0.42 8.08
N SER A 191 -44.75 0.73 7.36
CA SER A 191 -45.76 1.68 7.79
C SER A 191 -46.54 1.09 8.96
N GLY A 192 -46.40 1.68 10.13
CA GLY A 192 -47.31 1.55 11.27
C GLY A 192 -47.68 2.94 11.76
#